data_AF-A0A963GEW8-F1
#
_entry.id   AF-A0A963GEW8-F1
#
_cell.length_a   1.000
_cell.length_b   1.000
_cell.length_c   1.000
_cell.angle_alpha   90.00
_cell.angle_beta   90.00
_cell.angle_gamma   90.00
#
_symmetry.space_group_name_H-M   'P 1'
#
loop_
_entity.id
_entity.type
_entity.pdbx_description
1 polymer ?
#
loop_
_entity_poly.entity_id
_entity_poly.type
_entity_poly.pdbx_seq_one_letter_code
_entity_poly.pdbx_strand_id
1 'polypeptide(L)'
;MFTTGSYGSLFAKRYLADGGVIAASGNGNVYRWDLNGVLQQTYAIGIGSVFALNLDPNGTSFWTGTLGGANVRKVNLATGAIEESWSTGLTDLYGLAVYGEIQAGGGGVDTGGGNGGTVPEPGTVGLLALALVGLGAMRRRKA
;
A
#
# COMPACT_ATOMS: atom_id res chain seq x y z
N MET A 1 3.47 -10.75 -16.88
CA MET A 1 2.84 -9.52 -17.42
C MET A 1 1.33 -9.76 -17.40
N PHE A 2 0.55 -8.95 -16.68
CA PHE A 2 -0.91 -9.06 -16.68
C PHE A 2 -1.42 -8.55 -18.03
N THR A 3 -1.91 -9.43 -18.89
CA THR A 3 -2.32 -9.07 -20.25
C THR A 3 -3.68 -8.39 -20.21
N THR A 4 -3.78 -7.21 -20.80
CA THR A 4 -5.02 -6.45 -21.02
C THR A 4 -5.96 -7.25 -21.91
N GLY A 5 -6.84 -8.03 -21.30
CA GLY A 5 -7.84 -8.85 -21.98
C GLY A 5 -9.12 -8.89 -21.15
N SER A 6 -9.52 -10.07 -20.67
CA SER A 6 -10.73 -10.28 -19.86
C SER A 6 -10.86 -9.38 -18.63
N TYR A 7 -9.76 -8.80 -18.15
CA TYR A 7 -9.72 -7.97 -16.95
C TYR A 7 -9.84 -6.47 -17.22
N GLY A 8 -9.93 -6.02 -18.48
CA GLY A 8 -9.90 -4.61 -18.84
C GLY A 8 -8.56 -3.92 -18.54
N SER A 9 -8.54 -2.59 -18.63
CA SER A 9 -7.39 -1.77 -18.24
C SER A 9 -7.20 -1.81 -16.73
N LEU A 10 -5.98 -2.10 -16.26
CA LEU A 10 -5.62 -2.08 -14.85
C LEU A 10 -4.92 -0.76 -14.51
N PHE A 11 -5.41 -0.06 -13.49
CA PHE A 11 -4.96 1.32 -13.18
C PHE A 11 -4.06 1.42 -11.94
N ALA A 12 -4.32 0.60 -10.93
CA ALA A 12 -3.55 0.57 -9.69
C ALA A 12 -3.34 -0.87 -9.21
N LYS A 13 -2.24 -1.14 -8.53
CA LYS A 13 -1.96 -2.44 -7.90
C LYS A 13 -1.39 -2.31 -6.49
N ARG A 14 -1.63 -3.31 -5.65
CA ARG A 14 -1.00 -3.47 -4.32
C ARG A 14 -0.59 -4.92 -4.10
N TYR A 15 0.62 -5.10 -3.59
CA TYR A 15 1.08 -6.42 -3.16
C TYR A 15 0.54 -6.72 -1.76
N LEU A 16 0.15 -7.97 -1.55
CA LEU A 16 -0.40 -8.47 -0.31
C LEU A 16 0.69 -9.15 0.53
N ALA A 17 0.43 -9.31 1.83
CA ALA A 17 1.37 -9.96 2.75
C ALA A 17 1.65 -11.44 2.41
N ASP A 18 0.73 -12.10 1.71
CA ASP A 18 0.88 -13.47 1.21
C ASP A 18 1.68 -13.57 -0.10
N GLY A 19 2.23 -12.44 -0.59
CA GLY A 19 2.95 -12.37 -1.86
C GLY A 19 2.06 -12.26 -3.09
N GLY A 20 0.73 -12.31 -2.92
CA GLY A 20 -0.23 -12.04 -3.97
C GLY A 20 -0.32 -10.56 -4.34
N VAL A 21 -1.18 -10.24 -5.29
CA VAL A 21 -1.41 -8.87 -5.76
C VAL A 21 -2.89 -8.64 -5.99
N ILE A 22 -3.36 -7.45 -5.61
CA ILE A 22 -4.65 -6.91 -6.05
C ILE A 22 -4.46 -5.83 -7.10
N ALA A 23 -5.35 -5.75 -8.09
CA ALA A 23 -5.36 -4.67 -9.08
C ALA A 23 -6.75 -4.14 -9.39
N ALA A 24 -6.87 -2.83 -9.47
CA ALA A 24 -8.10 -2.11 -9.83
C ALA A 24 -8.27 -2.06 -11.34
N SER A 25 -9.49 -2.35 -11.80
CA SER A 25 -9.84 -2.40 -13.21
C SER A 25 -10.87 -1.35 -13.62
N GLY A 26 -10.67 -0.82 -14.83
CA GLY A 26 -11.65 0.01 -15.51
C GLY A 26 -12.99 -0.65 -15.81
N ASN A 27 -13.10 -1.98 -15.71
CA ASN A 27 -14.37 -2.68 -15.88
C ASN A 27 -15.23 -2.74 -14.60
N GLY A 28 -14.80 -2.09 -13.52
CA GLY A 28 -15.58 -2.00 -12.28
C GLY A 28 -15.27 -3.06 -11.22
N ASN A 29 -14.20 -3.83 -11.41
CA ASN A 29 -13.75 -4.84 -10.47
C ASN A 29 -12.37 -4.53 -9.89
N VAL A 30 -12.07 -5.18 -8.77
CA VAL A 30 -10.70 -5.41 -8.31
C VAL A 30 -10.44 -6.91 -8.42
N TYR A 31 -9.26 -7.31 -8.87
CA TYR A 31 -8.87 -8.70 -9.02
C TYR A 31 -7.73 -9.03 -8.06
N ARG A 32 -7.74 -10.23 -7.47
CA ARG A 32 -6.66 -10.78 -6.64
C ARG A 32 -6.03 -11.98 -7.32
N TRP A 33 -4.71 -11.97 -7.44
CA TRP A 33 -3.93 -13.12 -7.84
C TRP A 33 -2.98 -13.54 -6.73
N ASP A 34 -2.62 -14.83 -6.70
CA ASP A 34 -1.53 -15.31 -5.87
C ASP A 34 -0.15 -15.05 -6.52
N LEU A 35 0.91 -15.44 -5.80
CA LEU A 35 2.31 -15.35 -6.24
C LEU A 35 2.57 -16.00 -7.61
N ASN A 36 1.82 -17.07 -7.93
CA ASN A 36 1.98 -17.82 -9.17
C ASN A 36 1.17 -17.21 -10.33
N GLY A 37 0.44 -16.12 -10.08
CA GLY A 37 -0.42 -15.45 -11.05
C GLY A 37 -1.76 -16.15 -11.26
N VAL A 38 -2.18 -17.05 -10.36
CA VAL A 38 -3.51 -17.67 -10.42
C VAL A 38 -4.53 -16.72 -9.80
N LEU A 39 -5.65 -16.50 -10.49
CA LEU A 39 -6.73 -15.65 -10.01
C LEU A 39 -7.42 -16.32 -8.81
N GLN A 40 -7.37 -15.67 -7.66
CA GLN A 40 -7.96 -16.14 -6.41
C GLN A 40 -9.33 -15.51 -6.14
N GLN A 41 -9.51 -14.24 -6.53
CA GLN A 41 -10.74 -13.51 -6.22
C GLN A 41 -11.04 -12.42 -7.24
N THR A 42 -12.33 -12.18 -7.47
CA THR A 42 -12.85 -10.99 -8.14
C THR A 42 -13.76 -10.26 -7.16
N TYR A 43 -13.41 -9.01 -6.84
CA TYR A 43 -14.21 -8.13 -6.01
C TYR A 43 -15.08 -7.25 -6.92
N ALA A 44 -16.39 -7.50 -6.90
CA ALA A 44 -17.35 -6.70 -7.63
C ALA A 44 -17.60 -5.38 -6.90
N ILE A 45 -16.89 -4.31 -7.30
CA ILE A 45 -17.01 -3.00 -6.64
C ILE A 45 -18.35 -2.36 -6.96
N GLY A 46 -18.93 -2.64 -8.13
CA GLY A 46 -20.34 -2.36 -8.42
C GLY A 46 -20.70 -0.91 -8.70
N ILE A 47 -19.72 -0.04 -8.99
CA ILE A 47 -19.94 1.40 -9.24
C ILE A 47 -18.89 2.01 -10.18
N GLY A 48 -19.06 1.90 -11.50
CA GLY A 48 -18.17 2.58 -12.45
C GLY A 48 -16.75 2.01 -12.50
N SER A 49 -15.82 2.72 -13.14
CA SER A 49 -14.44 2.24 -13.35
C SER A 49 -13.59 2.40 -12.10
N VAL A 50 -12.96 1.34 -11.61
CA VAL A 50 -12.14 1.40 -10.39
C VAL A 50 -10.77 1.95 -10.70
N PHE A 51 -10.41 3.08 -10.11
CA PHE A 51 -9.15 3.76 -10.41
C PHE A 51 -8.18 3.76 -9.23
N ALA A 52 -8.66 4.13 -8.04
CA ALA A 52 -7.85 4.17 -6.82
C ALA A 52 -7.88 2.82 -6.08
N LEU A 53 -6.77 2.44 -5.45
CA LEU A 53 -6.67 1.20 -4.68
C LEU A 53 -5.59 1.33 -3.61
N ASN A 54 -5.96 1.16 -2.34
CA ASN A 54 -5.05 1.31 -1.21
C ASN A 54 -5.32 0.27 -0.13
N LEU A 55 -4.29 -0.35 0.45
CA LEU A 55 -4.49 -1.27 1.57
C LEU A 55 -4.85 -0.49 2.84
N ASP A 56 -5.84 -0.99 3.59
CA ASP A 56 -6.16 -0.43 4.90
C ASP A 56 -5.06 -0.82 5.91
N PRO A 57 -4.67 0.08 6.83
CA PRO A 57 -3.72 -0.23 7.90
C PRO A 57 -4.06 -1.46 8.74
N ASN A 58 -5.35 -1.87 8.78
CA ASN A 58 -5.79 -3.07 9.47
C ASN A 58 -5.33 -4.39 8.82
N GLY A 59 -4.85 -4.36 7.58
CA GLY A 59 -4.37 -5.53 6.84
C GLY A 59 -5.46 -6.53 6.41
N THR A 60 -6.74 -6.26 6.70
CA THR A 60 -7.87 -7.14 6.39
C THR A 60 -8.81 -6.58 5.33
N SER A 61 -8.59 -5.34 4.90
CA SER A 61 -9.43 -4.63 3.95
C SER A 61 -8.62 -3.71 3.03
N PHE A 62 -9.27 -3.20 2.00
CA PHE A 62 -8.70 -2.18 1.13
C PHE A 62 -9.72 -1.08 0.84
N TRP A 63 -9.21 0.12 0.60
CA TRP A 63 -9.97 1.26 0.12
C TRP A 63 -9.86 1.39 -1.38
N THR A 64 -10.94 1.79 -2.01
CA THR A 64 -10.98 2.02 -3.45
C THR A 64 -11.94 3.15 -3.79
N GLY A 65 -11.84 3.68 -5.00
CA GLY A 65 -12.85 4.56 -5.53
C GLY A 65 -12.79 4.68 -7.05
N THR A 66 -13.83 5.28 -7.58
CA THR A 66 -14.22 5.04 -8.97
C THR A 66 -14.42 6.32 -9.78
N LEU A 67 -14.28 6.17 -11.10
CA LEU A 67 -14.72 7.13 -12.10
C LEU A 67 -16.19 6.85 -12.44
N GLY A 68 -17.00 7.90 -12.60
CA GLY A 68 -18.43 7.78 -12.87
C GLY A 68 -19.27 7.49 -11.62
N GLY A 69 -19.26 8.42 -10.65
CA GLY A 69 -20.07 8.39 -9.42
C GLY A 69 -19.28 8.68 -8.14
N ALA A 70 -17.94 8.63 -8.23
CA ALA A 70 -16.96 9.02 -7.21
C ALA A 70 -17.30 8.61 -5.77
N ASN A 71 -17.66 7.33 -5.57
CA ASN A 71 -17.78 6.81 -4.22
C ASN A 71 -16.43 6.24 -3.76
N VAL A 72 -16.17 6.38 -2.47
CA VAL A 72 -15.13 5.65 -1.76
C VAL A 72 -15.77 4.42 -1.13
N ARG A 73 -15.12 3.26 -1.27
CA ARG A 73 -15.57 2.01 -0.67
C ARG A 73 -14.44 1.34 0.10
N LYS A 74 -14.78 0.81 1.28
CA LYS A 74 -13.97 -0.17 2.00
C LYS A 74 -14.43 -1.57 1.65
N VAL A 75 -13.50 -2.43 1.31
CA VAL A 75 -13.80 -3.79 0.90
C VAL A 75 -13.00 -4.76 1.74
N ASN A 76 -13.68 -5.73 2.33
CA ASN A 76 -13.05 -6.81 3.05
C ASN A 76 -12.21 -7.66 2.07
N LEU A 77 -10.93 -7.86 2.36
CA LEU A 77 -10.02 -8.56 1.46
C LEU A 77 -10.33 -10.06 1.36
N ALA A 78 -10.84 -10.67 2.43
CA ALA A 78 -11.16 -12.10 2.45
C ALA A 78 -12.51 -12.38 1.79
N THR A 79 -13.55 -11.62 2.13
CA THR A 79 -14.93 -11.92 1.71
C THR A 79 -15.37 -11.13 0.48
N GLY A 80 -14.73 -9.99 0.21
CA GLY A 80 -15.20 -9.03 -0.79
C GLY A 80 -16.43 -8.23 -0.39
N ALA A 81 -16.88 -8.33 0.87
CA ALA A 81 -17.97 -7.53 1.38
C ALA A 81 -17.59 -6.03 1.36
N ILE A 82 -18.52 -5.18 0.91
CA ILE A 82 -18.39 -3.73 1.06
C ILE A 82 -18.74 -3.39 2.51
N GLU A 83 -17.74 -3.02 3.30
CA GLU A 83 -17.88 -2.71 4.73
C GLU A 83 -18.35 -1.26 4.94
N GLU A 84 -17.88 -0.35 4.08
CA GLU A 84 -18.22 1.07 4.13
C GLU A 84 -18.35 1.63 2.69
N SER A 85 -19.24 2.59 2.50
CA SER A 85 -19.41 3.28 1.22
C SER A 85 -19.96 4.69 1.44
N TRP A 86 -19.34 5.68 0.82
CA TRP A 86 -19.85 7.04 0.79
C TRP A 86 -19.50 7.74 -0.52
N SER A 87 -20.32 8.71 -0.91
CA SER A 87 -20.05 9.56 -2.06
C SER A 87 -19.12 10.70 -1.66
N THR A 88 -18.19 11.04 -2.53
CA THR A 88 -17.37 12.26 -2.39
C THR A 88 -18.12 13.53 -2.82
N GLY A 89 -19.30 13.40 -3.42
CA GLY A 89 -20.05 14.50 -4.04
C GLY A 89 -19.46 14.98 -5.38
N LEU A 90 -18.40 14.33 -5.87
CA LEU A 90 -17.75 14.62 -7.15
C LEU A 90 -18.27 13.70 -8.25
N THR A 91 -17.88 13.98 -9.50
CA THR A 91 -18.19 13.10 -10.64
C THR A 91 -17.21 11.94 -10.74
N ASP A 92 -15.92 12.21 -10.54
CA ASP A 92 -14.83 11.24 -10.68
C ASP A 92 -13.85 11.31 -9.50
N LEU A 93 -13.34 10.16 -9.08
CA LEU A 93 -12.23 10.05 -8.13
C LEU A 93 -10.99 9.48 -8.80
N TYR A 94 -10.01 10.34 -9.10
CA TYR A 94 -8.74 9.96 -9.73
C TYR A 94 -7.66 9.52 -8.73
N GLY A 95 -7.88 9.67 -7.42
CA GLY A 95 -6.86 9.33 -6.45
C GLY A 95 -7.41 9.25 -5.04
N LEU A 96 -6.78 8.38 -4.25
CA LEU A 96 -7.03 8.23 -2.82
C LEU A 96 -5.70 8.00 -2.12
N ALA A 97 -5.49 8.69 -1.00
CA ALA A 97 -4.39 8.44 -0.09
C ALA A 97 -4.97 7.95 1.23
N VAL A 98 -4.38 6.90 1.80
CA VAL A 98 -4.79 6.33 3.08
C VAL A 98 -3.62 6.47 4.05
N TYR A 99 -3.85 7.16 5.17
CA TYR A 99 -2.84 7.30 6.21
C TYR A 99 -2.50 5.92 6.80
N GLY A 100 -1.21 5.62 6.89
CA GLY A 100 -0.73 4.33 7.39
C GLY A 100 -0.93 3.16 6.43
N GLU A 101 -1.23 3.43 5.15
CA GLU A 101 -1.36 2.38 4.13
C GLU A 101 -0.17 1.40 4.17
N ILE A 102 -0.49 0.11 4.14
CA ILE A 102 0.51 -0.95 4.05
C ILE A 102 1.13 -0.91 2.64
N GLN A 103 2.44 -0.67 2.58
CA GLN A 103 3.24 -0.72 1.36
C GLN A 103 4.19 -1.92 1.38
N ALA A 104 4.25 -2.66 0.27
CA ALA A 104 5.26 -3.71 0.11
C ALA A 104 6.64 -3.07 -0.07
N GLY A 105 7.57 -3.40 0.82
CA GLY A 105 8.95 -2.90 0.81
C GLY A 105 9.30 -1.92 1.92
N GLY A 106 8.41 -1.65 2.88
CA GLY A 106 8.74 -0.90 4.10
C GLY A 106 9.06 0.58 3.91
N GLY A 107 8.95 1.11 2.69
CA GLY A 107 8.93 2.54 2.42
C GLY A 107 7.60 3.13 2.89
N GLY A 108 7.40 3.18 4.20
CA GLY A 108 6.30 3.92 4.80
C GLY A 108 6.35 5.37 4.34
N VAL A 109 5.18 6.01 4.26
CA VAL A 109 5.13 7.49 4.25
C VAL A 109 5.87 7.94 5.50
N ASP A 110 6.88 8.80 5.37
CA ASP A 110 7.51 9.44 6.53
C ASP A 110 6.45 10.32 7.21
N THR A 111 5.78 9.78 8.23
CA THR A 111 4.75 10.47 8.99
C THR A 111 5.33 11.35 10.10
N GLY A 112 6.66 11.51 10.17
CA GLY A 112 7.31 12.28 11.24
C GLY A 112 6.99 11.78 12.65
N GLY A 113 6.48 10.55 12.78
CA GLY A 113 5.81 10.06 13.97
C GLY A 113 5.88 8.55 14.09
N GLY A 114 7.07 8.04 14.40
CA GLY A 114 7.33 6.91 15.32
C GLY A 114 6.59 5.57 15.19
N ASN A 115 5.76 5.29 14.18
CA ASN A 115 5.16 3.96 14.02
C ASN A 115 4.68 3.65 12.59
N GLY A 116 5.59 3.76 11.62
CA GLY A 116 5.31 3.42 10.23
C GLY A 116 6.60 3.26 9.44
N GLY A 117 7.30 2.14 9.65
CA GLY A 117 8.62 1.89 9.10
C GLY A 117 9.68 2.64 9.92
N THR A 118 10.16 2.02 11.01
CA THR A 118 11.46 2.44 11.52
C THR A 118 12.43 2.22 10.38
N VAL A 119 12.99 3.30 9.84
CA VAL A 119 14.36 3.22 9.35
C VAL A 119 15.10 2.55 10.53
N PRO A 120 15.59 1.31 10.42
CA PRO A 120 16.44 0.77 11.47
C PRO A 120 17.56 1.80 11.54
N GLU A 121 17.72 2.51 12.67
CA GLU A 121 18.77 3.53 12.77
C GLU A 121 20.05 2.89 12.26
N PRO A 122 20.60 3.32 11.10
CA PRO A 122 21.67 2.57 10.47
C PRO A 122 22.95 2.83 11.26
N GLY A 123 23.15 2.10 12.34
CA GLY A 123 24.37 2.15 13.15
C GLY A 123 24.80 3.55 13.61
N THR A 124 23.95 4.59 13.66
CA THR A 124 24.39 5.96 13.99
C THR A 124 25.01 6.04 15.39
N VAL A 125 24.42 5.33 16.36
CA VAL A 125 25.00 5.18 17.71
C VAL A 125 26.29 4.36 17.67
N GLY A 126 26.34 3.31 16.86
CA GLY A 126 27.54 2.49 16.68
C GLY A 126 28.70 3.25 16.02
N LEU A 127 28.41 4.08 15.02
CA LEU A 127 29.36 4.93 14.32
C LEU A 127 29.82 6.08 15.21
N LEU A 128 28.93 6.67 16.01
CA LEU A 128 29.28 7.66 17.02
C LEU A 128 30.18 7.05 18.11
N ALA A 129 29.85 5.84 18.58
CA ALA A 129 30.67 5.11 19.55
C ALA A 129 32.06 4.79 18.98
N LEU A 130 32.14 4.28 17.75
CA LEU A 130 33.41 4.03 17.05
C LEU A 130 34.22 5.31 16.85
N ALA A 131 33.57 6.41 16.47
CA ALA A 131 34.23 7.71 16.29
C ALA A 131 34.80 8.25 17.61
N LEU A 132 34.04 8.16 18.71
CA LEU A 132 34.48 8.60 20.04
C LEU A 132 35.60 7.72 20.60
N VAL A 133 35.53 6.39 20.41
CA VAL A 133 36.62 5.46 20.78
C VAL A 133 37.89 5.74 19.99
N GLY A 134 37.77 5.97 18.68
CA GLY A 134 38.88 6.35 17.81
C GLY A 134 39.55 7.67 18.24
N LEU A 135 38.76 8.71 18.53
CA LEU A 135 39.28 9.98 19.05
C LEU A 135 39.97 9.84 20.41
N GLY A 136 39.40 9.02 21.31
CA GLY A 136 39.99 8.73 22.61
C GLY A 136 41.32 8.00 22.52
N ALA A 137 41.42 7.02 21.62
CA ALA A 137 42.66 6.27 21.38
C ALA A 137 43.76 7.15 20.76
N MET A 138 43.39 8.06 19.85
CA MET A 138 44.34 9.02 19.26
C MET A 138 44.89 10.03 20.28
N ARG A 139 44.07 10.47 21.24
CA ARG A 139 44.52 11.37 22.32
C ARG A 139 45.51 10.69 23.28
N ARG A 140 45.37 9.39 23.54
CA ARG A 140 46.28 8.64 24.45
C ARG A 140 47.64 8.30 23.85
N ARG A 141 47.80 8.36 22.53
CA ARG A 141 49.09 8.12 21.84
C ARG A 141 50.00 9.35 21.78
N LYS A 142 49.52 10.53 22.22
CA LYS A 142 50.27 11.79 22.20
C LYS A 142 50.68 12.30 23.61
N ALA A 143 50.61 11.44 24.63
CA ALA A 143 51.08 11.73 25.98
C ALA A 143 52.28 10.85 26.33
#